data_AF-A0A5C8FYN7-F1
#
_entry.id   AF-A0A5C8FYN7-F1
#
_cell.length_a   1.000
_cell.length_b   1.000
_cell.length_c   1.000
_cell.angle_alpha   90.00
_cell.angle_beta   90.00
_cell.angle_gamma   90.00
#
_symmetry.space_group_name_H-M   'P 1'
#
loop_
_entity.id
_entity.type
_entity.pdbx_description
1 polymer ?
#
loop_
_entity_poly.entity_id
_entity_poly.type
_entity_poly.pdbx_seq_one_letter_code
_entity_poly.pdbx_strand_id
1 'polypeptide(L)'
;MSYFIELLRSIWNKIKKFFVKVLNFVNNIINFFRNPQRLNKLKQNKNILAISIKDRLENGKYNIVNCLYNKEDDELVDMETDTLGYEAERLDAETEKQFRNADMIVLN
;
A
#
# COMPACT_ATOMS: atom_id res chain seq x y z
N MET A 1 2.75 -14.43 12.22
CA MET A 1 3.00 -13.09 11.64
C MET A 1 2.09 -12.99 10.41
N SER A 2 1.53 -11.82 10.08
CA SER A 2 0.59 -11.70 8.94
C SER A 2 1.36 -11.82 7.63
N TYR A 3 0.89 -12.66 6.68
CA TYR A 3 1.50 -12.84 5.35
C TYR A 3 1.79 -11.50 4.66
N PHE A 4 0.85 -10.55 4.77
CA PHE A 4 1.00 -9.23 4.16
C PHE A 4 2.07 -8.36 4.83
N ILE A 5 2.31 -8.52 6.13
CA ILE A 5 3.44 -7.85 6.81
C ILE A 5 4.77 -8.39 6.28
N GLU A 6 4.86 -9.70 6.05
CA GLU A 6 6.05 -10.31 5.44
C GLU A 6 6.26 -9.82 4.00
N LEU A 7 5.17 -9.71 3.21
CA LEU A 7 5.20 -9.11 1.88
C LEU A 7 5.70 -7.65 1.92
N LEU A 8 5.16 -6.82 2.81
CA LEU A 8 5.59 -5.44 3.01
C LEU A 8 7.10 -5.38 3.30
N ARG A 9 7.59 -6.22 4.21
CA ARG A 9 9.02 -6.26 4.58
C ARG A 9 9.91 -6.73 3.44
N SER A 10 9.46 -7.72 2.67
CA SER A 10 10.16 -8.26 1.50
C SER A 10 10.40 -7.20 0.42
N ILE A 11 9.41 -6.33 0.20
CA ILE A 11 9.46 -5.31 -0.86
C ILE A 11 9.94 -3.96 -0.38
N TRP A 12 9.93 -3.70 0.94
CA TRP A 12 10.32 -2.42 1.51
C TRP A 12 11.67 -1.94 0.97
N ASN A 13 12.69 -2.79 0.90
CA ASN A 13 14.03 -2.35 0.46
C ASN A 13 14.17 -2.11 -1.04
N LYS A 14 13.17 -2.51 -1.85
CA LYS A 14 13.19 -2.45 -3.32
C LYS A 14 12.38 -1.27 -3.88
N ILE A 15 11.52 -0.67 -3.08
CA ILE A 15 10.53 0.30 -3.54
C ILE A 15 10.96 1.74 -3.25
N LYS A 16 10.43 2.68 -4.03
CA LYS A 16 10.56 4.11 -3.74
C LYS A 16 9.81 4.46 -2.46
N LYS A 17 10.43 5.25 -1.58
CA LYS A 17 9.90 5.63 -0.25
C LYS A 17 9.76 7.13 -0.10
N PHE A 18 8.73 7.56 0.62
CA PHE A 18 8.57 8.93 1.10
C PHE A 18 8.40 8.95 2.62
N PHE A 19 8.90 10.02 3.25
CA PHE A 19 8.73 10.24 4.68
C PHE A 19 7.68 11.34 4.87
N VAL A 20 6.64 11.05 5.64
CA VAL A 20 5.57 12.01 5.94
C VAL A 20 5.33 12.04 7.44
N LYS A 21 4.93 13.20 7.98
CA LYS A 21 4.58 13.28 9.40
C LYS A 21 3.26 12.56 9.70
N VAL A 22 2.25 12.81 8.87
CA VAL A 22 0.94 12.18 8.96
C VAL A 22 0.60 11.60 7.60
N LEU A 23 0.32 10.30 7.52
CA LEU A 23 -0.19 9.68 6.30
C LEU A 23 -1.66 10.05 6.14
N ASN A 24 -2.00 10.69 5.03
CA ASN A 24 -3.38 11.02 4.67
C ASN A 24 -3.97 10.01 3.69
N PHE A 25 -5.16 9.50 4.01
CA PHE A 25 -5.79 8.43 3.22
C PHE A 25 -5.97 8.84 1.75
N VAL A 26 -6.56 10.00 1.50
CA VAL A 26 -6.85 10.44 0.13
C VAL A 26 -5.57 10.81 -0.60
N ASN A 27 -4.72 11.62 0.02
CA ASN A 27 -3.56 12.21 -0.64
C ASN A 27 -2.41 11.22 -0.87
N ASN A 28 -2.23 10.25 0.03
CA ASN A 28 -1.12 9.30 -0.06
C ASN A 28 -1.56 7.93 -0.58
N ILE A 29 -2.77 7.47 -0.26
CA ILE A 29 -3.27 6.15 -0.70
C ILE A 29 -4.13 6.29 -1.95
N ILE A 30 -5.27 6.97 -1.88
CA ILE A 30 -6.20 7.04 -3.03
C ILE A 30 -5.57 7.69 -4.25
N ASN A 31 -4.87 8.82 -4.08
CA ASN A 31 -4.22 9.51 -5.19
C ASN A 31 -3.13 8.67 -5.86
N PHE A 32 -2.48 7.76 -5.12
CA PHE A 32 -1.57 6.80 -5.73
C PHE A 32 -2.33 5.93 -6.74
N PHE A 33 -3.45 5.33 -6.37
CA PHE A 33 -4.23 4.45 -7.27
C PHE A 33 -4.99 5.20 -8.36
N ARG A 34 -5.27 6.50 -8.19
CA ARG A 34 -5.92 7.34 -9.22
C ARG A 34 -5.06 7.63 -10.44
N ASN A 35 -3.80 7.19 -10.48
CA ASN A 35 -2.96 7.33 -11.67
C ASN A 35 -3.62 6.61 -12.87
N PRO A 36 -3.75 7.25 -14.05
CA PRO A 36 -4.42 6.67 -15.21
C PRO A 36 -3.84 5.32 -15.67
N GLN A 37 -2.52 5.13 -15.56
CA GLN A 37 -1.88 3.87 -15.96
C GLN A 37 -2.29 2.73 -15.02
N ARG A 38 -2.28 2.96 -13.70
CA ARG A 38 -2.72 1.98 -12.70
C ARG A 38 -4.20 1.67 -12.83
N LEU A 39 -5.03 2.69 -13.01
CA LEU A 39 -6.48 2.50 -13.24
C LEU A 39 -6.75 1.68 -14.49
N ASN A 40 -5.98 1.87 -15.57
CA ASN A 40 -6.12 1.07 -16.78
C ASN A 40 -5.74 -0.40 -16.54
N LYS A 41 -4.65 -0.67 -15.81
CA LYS A 41 -4.26 -2.05 -15.44
C LYS A 41 -5.36 -2.74 -14.63
N LEU A 42 -5.90 -2.06 -13.61
CA LEU A 42 -7.02 -2.55 -12.78
C LEU A 42 -8.29 -2.84 -13.59
N LYS A 43 -8.59 -2.02 -14.61
CA LYS A 43 -9.76 -2.22 -15.49
C LYS A 43 -9.56 -3.36 -16.48
N GLN A 44 -8.35 -3.50 -17.02
CA GLN A 44 -8.04 -4.51 -18.04
C GLN A 44 -7.92 -5.92 -17.45
N ASN A 45 -7.40 -6.04 -16.22
CA ASN A 45 -7.22 -7.32 -15.56
C ASN A 45 -7.91 -7.34 -14.18
N LYS A 46 -9.03 -8.08 -14.09
CA LYS A 46 -9.81 -8.26 -12.85
C LYS A 46 -9.10 -9.12 -11.79
N ASN A 47 -7.96 -9.72 -12.13
CA ASN A 47 -7.10 -10.43 -11.18
C ASN A 47 -6.14 -9.48 -10.45
N ILE A 48 -5.96 -8.25 -10.95
CA ILE A 48 -5.18 -7.23 -10.26
C ILE A 48 -6.04 -6.54 -9.20
N LEU A 49 -5.48 -6.43 -8.00
CA LEU A 49 -6.05 -5.74 -6.85
C LEU A 49 -5.19 -4.54 -6.50
N ALA A 50 -5.85 -3.42 -6.17
CA ALA A 50 -5.20 -2.29 -5.53
C ALA A 50 -5.15 -2.55 -4.03
N ILE A 51 -3.95 -2.74 -3.48
CA ILE A 51 -3.78 -3.07 -2.06
C ILE A 51 -2.90 -2.05 -1.36
N SER A 52 -3.26 -1.73 -0.12
CA SER A 52 -2.43 -0.94 0.78
C SER A 52 -2.17 -1.76 2.03
N ILE A 53 -0.89 -1.94 2.37
CA ILE A 53 -0.43 -2.74 3.51
C ILE A 53 0.22 -1.80 4.52
N LYS A 54 -0.05 -2.01 5.80
CA LYS A 54 0.46 -1.25 6.94
C LYS A 54 1.20 -2.18 7.89
N ASP A 55 2.40 -1.77 8.31
CA ASP A 55 3.15 -2.37 9.42
C ASP A 55 3.41 -1.29 10.48
N ARG A 56 3.21 -1.63 11.77
CA ARG A 56 3.51 -0.74 12.89
C ARG A 56 4.88 -1.11 13.44
N LEU A 57 5.81 -0.15 13.40
CA LEU A 57 7.18 -0.33 13.82
C LEU A 57 7.32 -0.24 15.35
N GLU A 58 8.40 -0.82 15.87
CA GLU A 58 8.72 -0.80 17.32
C GLU A 58 8.90 0.62 17.86
N ASN A 59 9.37 1.55 17.03
CA ASN A 59 9.52 2.97 17.35
C ASN A 59 8.19 3.75 17.34
N GLY A 60 7.05 3.07 17.14
CA GLY A 60 5.72 3.65 17.11
C GLY A 60 5.32 4.29 15.79
N LYS A 61 6.23 4.37 14.81
CA LYS A 61 5.93 4.82 13.44
C LYS A 61 5.24 3.71 12.63
N TYR A 62 4.84 4.05 11.41
CA TYR A 62 4.19 3.15 10.47
C TYR A 62 4.94 3.09 9.16
N ASN A 63 5.04 1.89 8.60
CA ASN A 63 5.34 1.69 7.19
C ASN A 63 4.05 1.36 6.46
N ILE A 64 3.84 2.02 5.32
CA ILE A 64 2.70 1.78 4.45
C ILE A 64 3.24 1.52 3.06
N VAL A 65 2.76 0.47 2.40
CA VAL A 65 3.07 0.18 1.00
C VAL A 65 1.79 0.10 0.22
N ASN A 66 1.69 0.93 -0.82
CA ASN A 66 0.64 0.86 -1.81
C ASN A 66 1.18 0.10 -3.01
N CYS A 67 0.49 -0.95 -3.46
CA CYS A 67 0.88 -1.71 -4.64
C CYS A 67 -0.31 -2.26 -5.43
N LEU A 68 -0.03 -2.62 -6.68
CA LEU A 68 -0.88 -3.50 -7.47
C LEU A 68 -0.41 -4.95 -7.28
N TYR A 69 -1.33 -5.81 -6.89
CA TYR A 69 -1.09 -7.23 -6.63
C TYR A 69 -1.96 -8.09 -7.53
N ASN A 70 -1.37 -9.02 -8.26
CA ASN A 70 -2.08 -9.94 -9.11
C ASN A 70 -2.35 -11.24 -8.33
N LYS A 71 -3.62 -11.57 -8.18
CA LYS A 71 -4.07 -12.73 -7.39
C LYS A 71 -3.99 -14.06 -8.14
N GLU A 72 -3.72 -14.03 -9.44
CA GLU A 72 -3.62 -15.22 -10.28
C GLU A 72 -2.26 -15.92 -10.12
N ASP A 73 -1.20 -15.13 -10.05
CA ASP A 73 0.20 -15.54 -9.91
C ASP A 73 0.76 -15.30 -8.49
N ASP A 74 0.00 -14.65 -7.60
CA ASP A 74 0.42 -14.27 -6.23
C ASP A 74 1.64 -13.34 -6.23
N GLU A 75 1.71 -12.44 -7.23
CA GLU A 75 2.84 -11.54 -7.44
C GLU A 75 2.45 -10.06 -7.48
N LEU A 76 3.44 -9.19 -7.25
CA LEU A 76 3.27 -7.76 -7.50
C LEU A 76 3.40 -7.47 -9.00
N VAL A 77 2.53 -6.60 -9.49
CA VAL A 77 2.47 -6.29 -10.93
C VAL A 77 3.73 -5.57 -11.41
N ASP A 78 4.17 -4.54 -10.68
CA ASP A 78 5.38 -3.77 -11.00
C ASP A 78 5.90 -3.06 -9.74
N MET A 79 7.14 -3.36 -9.33
CA MET A 79 7.77 -2.76 -8.15
C MET A 79 8.27 -1.33 -8.37
N GLU A 80 8.59 -0.94 -9.60
CA GLU A 80 9.16 0.38 -9.89
C GLU A 80 8.07 1.42 -10.10
N THR A 81 7.01 1.06 -10.83
CA THR A 81 5.97 2.02 -11.25
C THR A 81 4.68 1.90 -10.46
N ASP A 82 4.35 0.68 -10.00
CA ASP A 82 3.09 0.37 -9.34
C ASP A 82 3.24 0.02 -7.87
N THR A 83 4.39 0.36 -7.26
CA THR A 83 4.59 0.23 -5.83
C THR A 83 5.20 1.49 -5.23
N LEU A 84 4.68 1.92 -4.07
CA LEU A 84 5.19 3.07 -3.35
C LEU A 84 5.09 2.91 -1.83
N GLY A 85 6.18 3.23 -1.14
CA GLY A 85 6.30 3.18 0.31
C GLY A 85 6.15 4.55 0.97
N TYR A 86 5.55 4.57 2.14
CA TYR A 86 5.48 5.72 3.05
C TYR A 86 5.92 5.30 4.44
N GLU A 87 6.88 6.01 5.03
CA GLU A 87 7.10 5.99 6.48
C GLU A 87 6.34 7.18 7.08
N ALA A 88 5.51 6.91 8.08
CA ALA A 88 4.68 7.90 8.74
C ALA A 88 4.81 7.86 10.26
N GLU A 89 4.94 9.01 10.91
CA GLU A 89 4.90 9.07 12.39
C GLU A 89 3.51 8.75 12.92
N ARG A 90 2.47 9.15 12.18
CA ARG A 90 1.07 8.96 12.52
C ARG A 90 0.22 8.71 11.27
N LEU A 91 -0.95 8.12 11.50
CA LEU A 91 -1.99 7.97 10.50
C LEU A 91 -3.07 9.02 10.76
N ASP A 92 -3.72 9.54 9.71
CA ASP A 92 -4.93 10.32 9.92
C ASP A 92 -6.12 9.42 10.33
N ALA A 93 -7.15 10.03 10.90
CA ALA A 93 -8.30 9.30 11.41
C ALA A 93 -9.01 8.47 10.32
N GLU A 94 -9.00 8.94 9.07
CA GLU A 94 -9.58 8.20 7.96
C GLU A 94 -8.74 6.96 7.62
N THR A 95 -7.41 7.08 7.55
CA THR A 95 -6.51 5.93 7.34
C THR A 95 -6.69 4.91 8.46
N GLU A 96 -6.70 5.35 9.73
CA GLU A 96 -6.94 4.46 10.87
C GLU A 96 -8.30 3.76 10.75
N LYS A 97 -9.34 4.49 10.37
CA LYS A 97 -10.69 3.95 10.18
C LYS A 97 -10.80 2.97 9.02
N GLN A 98 -10.08 3.19 7.93
CA GLN A 98 -10.10 2.31 6.75
C GLN A 98 -9.37 1.00 7.05
N PHE A 99 -8.19 1.06 7.66
CA PHE A 99 -7.49 -0.13 8.12
C PHE A 99 -8.19 -0.82 9.30
N ARG A 100 -8.88 -0.07 10.16
CA ARG A 100 -9.43 -0.58 11.44
C ARG A 100 -8.33 -1.33 12.20
N ASN A 101 -8.53 -2.63 12.40
CA ASN A 101 -7.58 -3.55 13.03
C ASN A 101 -6.87 -4.48 12.03
N ALA A 102 -7.04 -4.23 10.73
CA ALA A 102 -6.37 -4.98 9.67
C ALA A 102 -5.03 -4.33 9.30
N ASP A 103 -4.13 -5.17 8.80
CA ASP A 103 -2.84 -4.76 8.25
C ASP A 103 -2.92 -4.48 6.75
N MET A 104 -4.01 -4.87 6.08
CA MET A 104 -4.21 -4.68 4.65
C MET A 104 -5.63 -4.20 4.37
N ILE A 105 -5.75 -3.31 3.39
CA ILE A 105 -7.00 -2.97 2.73
C ILE A 105 -6.90 -3.21 1.23
N VAL A 106 -8.01 -3.64 0.64
CA VAL A 106 -8.20 -3.69 -0.81
C VAL A 106 -9.08 -2.51 -1.20
N LEU A 107 -8.65 -1.74 -2.19
CA LEU A 107 -9.37 -0.59 -2.69
C LEU A 107 -10.15 -1.02 -3.94
N ASN A 108 -11.48 -0.97 -3.85
CA ASN A 108 -12.41 -1.28 -4.94
C ASN A 108 -12.98 -0.01 -5.58
#